data_AF-A0A319ERP3-F1
#
_entry.id   AF-A0A319ERP3-F1
#
_cell.length_a   1.000
_cell.length_b   1.000
_cell.length_c   1.000
_cell.angle_alpha   90.00
_cell.angle_beta   90.00
_cell.angle_gamma   90.00
#
_symmetry.space_group_name_H-M   'P 1'
#
loop_
_entity.id
_entity.type
_entity.pdbx_description
1 polymer ?
#
loop_
_entity_poly.entity_id
_entity_poly.type
_entity_poly.pdbx_seq_one_letter_code
_entity_poly.pdbx_strand_id
1 'polypeptide(L)'
;MDSLTDHLLTLTPSTLHTSTTHPFLHAAGTSTLSKATLSAWLSQDRLYAQSYIRFIGLLLSKIRLPYTTPTTNASNPSSSPLESRILSLLTSALLNIRRELTFFETVATEYNLDLTVPPPGETTFGPSEATHAYTDLFLSAGSSGVTLLEGLVVLWATEVCYFRAWGFARGIMEKDNTNAEKGGDADGGALRERFIPNWTSEEFGRFVDEIGGLVDEVARRGGEGESGKEMLGRCERWWRQVVWLEGMFWPEV
;
A
#
# COMPACT_ATOMS: atom_id res chain seq x y z
N MET A 1 -0.99 -22.54 -15.02
CA MET A 1 -1.68 -22.00 -13.83
C MET A 1 -1.28 -20.56 -13.78
N ASP A 2 -2.27 -19.67 -13.70
CA ASP A 2 -2.03 -18.25 -13.46
C ASP A 2 -1.38 -18.08 -12.07
N SER A 3 -0.63 -17.00 -11.87
CA SER A 3 0.05 -16.76 -10.59
C SER A 3 -0.96 -16.51 -9.46
N LEU A 4 -0.53 -16.55 -8.20
CA LEU A 4 -1.44 -16.25 -7.09
C LEU A 4 -1.90 -14.79 -7.19
N THR A 5 -0.99 -13.88 -7.47
CA THR A 5 -1.30 -12.45 -7.64
C THR A 5 -2.28 -12.20 -8.78
N ASP A 6 -2.09 -12.84 -9.94
CA ASP A 6 -3.01 -12.77 -11.07
C ASP A 6 -4.41 -13.28 -10.68
N HIS A 7 -4.48 -14.42 -9.99
CA HIS A 7 -5.75 -14.97 -9.50
C HIS A 7 -6.45 -14.01 -8.54
N LEU A 8 -5.74 -13.45 -7.56
CA LEU A 8 -6.31 -12.53 -6.57
C LEU A 8 -6.95 -11.30 -7.23
N LEU A 9 -6.31 -10.73 -8.26
CA LEU A 9 -6.86 -9.60 -9.02
C LEU A 9 -8.22 -9.89 -9.69
N THR A 10 -8.51 -11.16 -9.99
CA THR A 10 -9.78 -11.57 -10.61
C THR A 10 -10.94 -11.75 -9.62
N LEU A 11 -10.67 -11.78 -8.31
CA LEU A 11 -11.68 -12.15 -7.30
C LEU A 11 -12.72 -11.07 -7.04
N THR A 12 -12.32 -9.79 -7.09
CA THR A 12 -13.17 -8.65 -6.72
C THR A 12 -13.02 -7.48 -7.70
N PRO A 13 -13.20 -7.69 -9.01
CA PRO A 13 -12.90 -6.68 -10.02
C PRO A 13 -13.70 -5.40 -9.84
N SER A 14 -14.99 -5.51 -9.50
CA SER A 14 -15.86 -4.35 -9.26
C SER A 14 -15.44 -3.57 -8.02
N THR A 15 -15.25 -4.23 -6.88
CA THR A 15 -14.83 -3.58 -5.63
C THR A 15 -13.45 -2.95 -5.78
N LEU A 16 -12.51 -3.68 -6.40
CA LEU A 16 -11.17 -3.15 -6.69
C LEU A 16 -11.23 -1.90 -7.56
N HIS A 17 -12.06 -1.92 -8.60
CA HIS A 17 -12.26 -0.75 -9.44
C HIS A 17 -12.79 0.44 -8.62
N THR A 18 -13.89 0.28 -7.89
CA THR A 18 -14.47 1.37 -7.11
C THR A 18 -13.55 1.89 -6.01
N SER A 19 -12.80 1.01 -5.34
CA SER A 19 -11.83 1.40 -4.31
C SER A 19 -10.61 2.13 -4.88
N THR A 20 -10.27 1.93 -6.15
CA THR A 20 -9.10 2.56 -6.82
C THR A 20 -9.47 3.68 -7.78
N THR A 21 -10.75 4.01 -7.92
CA THR A 21 -11.25 5.15 -8.72
C THR A 21 -12.25 5.99 -7.93
N HIS A 22 -12.03 6.11 -6.62
CA HIS A 22 -12.88 6.85 -5.69
C HIS A 22 -13.03 8.33 -6.11
N PRO A 23 -14.18 9.00 -5.82
CA PRO A 23 -14.36 10.44 -6.07
C PRO A 23 -13.22 11.32 -5.51
N PHE A 24 -12.67 10.96 -4.35
CA PHE A 24 -11.49 11.62 -3.78
C PHE A 24 -10.30 11.65 -4.75
N LEU A 25 -9.99 10.51 -5.38
CA LEU A 25 -8.88 10.37 -6.34
C LEU A 25 -9.15 11.14 -7.63
N HIS A 26 -10.42 11.19 -8.07
CA HIS A 26 -10.82 12.03 -9.19
C HIS A 26 -10.59 13.52 -8.86
N ALA A 27 -11.07 13.98 -7.70
CA ALA A 27 -10.88 15.36 -7.24
C ALA A 27 -9.40 15.72 -7.05
N ALA A 28 -8.59 14.76 -6.63
CA ALA A 28 -7.13 14.91 -6.55
C ALA A 28 -6.51 15.11 -7.94
N GLY A 29 -6.95 14.32 -8.93
CA GLY A 29 -6.48 14.44 -10.32
C GLY A 29 -6.93 15.72 -11.02
N THR A 30 -8.09 16.28 -10.68
CA THR A 30 -8.60 17.55 -11.24
C THR A 30 -8.18 18.79 -10.46
N SER A 31 -7.27 18.67 -9.48
CA SER A 31 -6.81 19.78 -8.62
C SER A 31 -7.95 20.52 -7.88
N THR A 32 -9.10 19.86 -7.66
CA THR A 32 -10.28 20.43 -6.97
C THR A 32 -10.36 20.06 -5.49
N LEU A 33 -9.48 19.18 -5.01
CA LEU A 33 -9.44 18.78 -3.61
C LEU A 33 -8.95 19.92 -2.71
N SER A 34 -9.73 20.27 -1.69
CA SER A 34 -9.36 21.37 -0.78
C SER A 34 -8.20 20.99 0.16
N LYS A 35 -7.43 21.99 0.61
CA LYS A 35 -6.41 21.78 1.68
C LYS A 35 -6.98 21.13 2.94
N ALA A 36 -8.21 21.46 3.32
CA ALA A 36 -8.84 20.90 4.52
C ALA A 36 -9.09 19.40 4.36
N THR A 37 -9.67 19.00 3.22
CA THR A 37 -9.90 17.59 2.89
C THR A 37 -8.59 16.82 2.75
N LEU A 38 -7.59 17.40 2.09
CA LEU A 38 -6.27 16.81 1.95
C LEU A 38 -5.59 16.63 3.33
N SER A 39 -5.66 17.62 4.20
CA SER A 39 -5.10 17.56 5.57
C SER A 39 -5.79 16.48 6.40
N ALA A 40 -7.12 16.37 6.31
CA ALA A 40 -7.88 15.34 7.01
C ALA A 40 -7.44 13.92 6.58
N TRP A 41 -7.36 13.69 5.27
CA TRP A 41 -6.89 12.41 4.74
C TRP A 41 -5.43 12.12 5.10
N LEU A 42 -4.52 13.08 4.90
CA LEU A 42 -3.09 12.90 5.15
C LEU A 42 -2.79 12.64 6.64
N SER A 43 -3.58 13.23 7.54
CA SER A 43 -3.51 12.94 8.98
C SER A 43 -3.77 11.46 9.28
N GLN A 44 -4.72 10.85 8.56
CA GLN A 44 -5.07 9.43 8.69
C GLN A 44 -4.07 8.52 7.98
N ASP A 45 -3.62 8.89 6.78
CA ASP A 45 -2.59 8.17 6.03
C ASP A 45 -1.26 8.08 6.78
N ARG A 46 -0.92 9.15 7.53
CA ARG A 46 0.22 9.14 8.45
C ARG A 46 0.09 8.10 9.56
N LEU A 47 -1.10 7.94 10.16
CA LEU A 47 -1.34 6.93 11.19
C LEU A 47 -1.32 5.51 10.61
N TYR A 48 -1.88 5.34 9.41
CA TYR A 48 -1.78 4.11 8.63
C TYR A 48 -0.30 3.71 8.40
N ALA A 49 0.54 4.65 7.95
CA ALA A 49 1.97 4.44 7.74
C ALA A 49 2.73 4.06 9.04
N GLN A 50 2.32 4.60 10.19
CA GLN A 50 2.87 4.18 11.49
C GLN A 50 2.50 2.74 11.85
N SER A 51 1.27 2.32 11.58
CA SER A 51 0.81 0.94 11.77
C SER A 51 1.52 -0.04 10.84
N TYR A 52 1.78 0.36 9.59
CA TYR A 52 2.54 -0.40 8.61
C TYR A 52 3.94 -0.80 9.13
N ILE A 53 4.65 0.09 9.83
CA ILE A 53 5.97 -0.22 10.43
C ILE A 53 5.88 -1.44 11.36
N ARG A 54 4.85 -1.48 12.22
CA ARG A 54 4.66 -2.58 13.18
C ARG A 54 4.36 -3.88 12.44
N PHE A 55 3.53 -3.81 11.39
CA PHE A 55 3.23 -4.94 10.53
C PHE A 55 4.47 -5.55 9.87
N ILE A 56 5.31 -4.73 9.25
CA ILE A 56 6.55 -5.23 8.64
C ILE A 56 7.48 -5.84 9.69
N GLY A 57 7.56 -5.26 10.88
CA GLY A 57 8.30 -5.85 12.01
C GLY A 57 7.79 -7.25 12.38
N LEU A 58 6.47 -7.46 12.36
CA LEU A 58 5.88 -8.78 12.58
C LEU A 58 6.21 -9.76 11.45
N LEU A 59 6.20 -9.33 10.18
CA LEU A 59 6.60 -10.20 9.06
C LEU A 59 8.09 -10.58 9.12
N LEU A 60 8.96 -9.63 9.44
CA LEU A 60 10.39 -9.86 9.65
C LEU A 60 10.62 -10.94 10.73
N SER A 61 9.84 -10.91 11.81
CA SER A 61 9.94 -11.90 12.90
C SER A 61 9.65 -13.35 12.45
N LYS A 62 8.98 -13.54 11.31
CA LYS A 62 8.65 -14.87 10.75
C LYS A 62 9.78 -15.45 9.90
N ILE A 63 10.75 -14.63 9.48
CA ILE A 63 11.82 -15.06 8.58
C ILE A 63 12.82 -15.92 9.34
N ARG A 64 13.15 -17.08 8.77
CA ARG A 64 14.21 -17.97 9.26
C ARG A 64 15.32 -18.05 8.24
N LEU A 65 16.43 -17.37 8.51
CA LEU A 65 17.59 -17.44 7.65
C LEU A 65 18.28 -18.81 7.76
N PRO A 66 18.84 -19.34 6.67
CA PRO A 66 19.57 -20.60 6.70
C PRO A 66 20.82 -20.47 7.58
N TYR A 67 21.12 -21.53 8.34
CA TYR A 67 22.34 -21.61 9.17
C TYR A 67 23.61 -21.83 8.34
N THR A 68 23.48 -22.30 7.11
CA THR A 68 24.59 -22.58 6.20
C THR A 68 24.68 -21.50 5.14
N THR A 69 25.91 -21.07 4.83
CA THR A 69 26.16 -20.14 3.73
C THR A 69 25.81 -20.84 2.42
N PRO A 70 24.92 -20.26 1.60
CA PRO A 70 24.61 -20.80 0.28
C PRO A 70 25.88 -20.81 -0.57
N THR A 71 26.19 -21.94 -1.21
CA THR A 71 27.20 -22.05 -2.27
C THR A 71 26.66 -21.42 -3.56
N THR A 72 26.31 -20.15 -3.51
CA THR A 72 25.78 -19.41 -4.66
C THR A 72 26.90 -18.64 -5.32
N ASN A 73 27.09 -18.83 -6.63
CA ASN A 73 27.98 -18.00 -7.43
C ASN A 73 27.50 -16.54 -7.35
N ALA A 74 28.33 -15.67 -6.80
CA ALA A 74 28.02 -14.27 -6.45
C ALA A 74 27.58 -13.37 -7.62
N SER A 75 27.49 -13.90 -8.84
CA SER A 75 27.17 -13.17 -10.07
C SER A 75 25.69 -13.11 -10.43
N ASN A 76 24.79 -13.78 -9.68
CA ASN A 76 23.36 -13.77 -10.00
C ASN A 76 22.49 -13.49 -8.75
N PRO A 77 21.86 -12.31 -8.58
CA PRO A 77 21.09 -11.98 -7.39
C PRO A 77 19.83 -12.86 -7.20
N SER A 78 19.33 -13.46 -8.28
CA SER A 78 18.27 -14.48 -8.26
C SER A 78 18.69 -15.82 -7.64
N SER A 79 19.99 -16.01 -7.39
CA SER A 79 20.52 -17.19 -6.70
C SER A 79 20.47 -17.08 -5.17
N SER A 80 20.22 -15.88 -4.63
CA SER A 80 20.07 -15.68 -3.18
C SER A 80 18.89 -16.48 -2.63
N PRO A 81 18.99 -17.05 -1.41
CA PRO A 81 17.87 -17.71 -0.75
C PRO A 81 16.63 -16.81 -0.71
N LEU A 82 15.46 -17.43 -0.85
CA LEU A 82 14.18 -16.72 -0.87
C LEU A 82 13.98 -15.92 0.43
N GLU A 83 14.34 -16.50 1.56
CA GLU A 83 14.25 -15.90 2.89
C GLU A 83 15.12 -14.64 2.98
N SER A 84 16.31 -14.64 2.36
CA SER A 84 17.18 -13.47 2.27
C SER A 84 16.58 -12.38 1.38
N ARG A 85 15.96 -12.75 0.25
CA ARG A 85 15.28 -11.80 -0.64
C ARG A 85 14.05 -11.17 0.03
N ILE A 86 13.25 -11.96 0.74
CA ILE A 86 12.12 -11.43 1.52
C ILE A 86 12.61 -10.50 2.63
N LEU A 87 13.71 -10.87 3.33
CA LEU A 87 14.32 -9.99 4.33
C LEU A 87 14.74 -8.65 3.73
N SER A 88 15.40 -8.67 2.57
CA SER A 88 15.78 -7.46 1.85
C SER A 88 14.56 -6.62 1.45
N LEU A 89 13.53 -7.23 0.88
CA LEU A 89 12.27 -6.56 0.52
C LEU A 89 11.64 -5.87 1.73
N LEU A 90 11.42 -6.61 2.83
CA LEU A 90 10.79 -6.06 4.04
C LEU A 90 11.64 -4.96 4.70
N THR A 91 12.98 -5.07 4.60
CA THR A 91 13.88 -4.00 5.04
C THR A 91 13.71 -2.76 4.18
N SER A 92 13.63 -2.91 2.86
CA SER A 92 13.34 -1.80 1.93
C SER A 92 11.98 -1.17 2.23
N ALA A 93 10.94 -1.98 2.51
CA ALA A 93 9.62 -1.48 2.91
C ALA A 93 9.69 -0.56 4.15
N LEU A 94 10.44 -0.97 5.20
CA LEU A 94 10.67 -0.13 6.37
C LEU A 94 11.43 1.17 6.06
N LEU A 95 12.41 1.10 5.16
CA LEU A 95 13.13 2.29 4.74
C LEU A 95 12.25 3.23 3.92
N ASN A 96 11.36 2.70 3.08
CA ASN A 96 10.42 3.46 2.26
C ASN A 96 9.41 4.19 3.14
N ILE A 97 8.72 3.47 4.04
CA ILE A 97 7.70 4.08 4.91
C ILE A 97 8.31 5.12 5.87
N ARG A 98 9.56 4.94 6.29
CA ARG A 98 10.27 5.96 7.08
C ARG A 98 10.54 7.22 6.25
N ARG A 99 10.98 7.08 5.00
CA ARG A 99 11.16 8.23 4.09
C ARG A 99 9.82 8.92 3.83
N GLU A 100 8.75 8.15 3.69
CA GLU A 100 7.40 8.64 3.47
C GLU A 100 6.86 9.47 4.64
N LEU A 101 7.07 9.04 5.88
CA LEU A 101 6.71 9.84 7.05
C LEU A 101 7.43 11.19 7.08
N THR A 102 8.74 11.22 6.77
CA THR A 102 9.48 12.47 6.64
C THR A 102 9.00 13.32 5.45
N PHE A 103 8.62 12.68 4.36
CA PHE A 103 8.03 13.33 3.19
C PHE A 103 6.70 14.00 3.53
N PHE A 104 5.83 13.36 4.31
CA PHE A 104 4.56 13.96 4.77
C PHE A 104 4.80 15.21 5.59
N GLU A 105 5.72 15.17 6.55
CA GLU A 105 6.07 16.34 7.38
C GLU A 105 6.64 17.50 6.53
N THR A 106 7.48 17.16 5.56
CA THR A 106 8.09 18.15 4.66
C THR A 106 7.03 18.83 3.79
N VAL A 107 6.19 18.05 3.10
CA VAL A 107 5.15 18.58 2.21
C VAL A 107 4.07 19.31 3.00
N ALA A 108 3.69 18.81 4.18
CA ALA A 108 2.73 19.50 5.03
C ALA A 108 3.22 20.89 5.46
N THR A 109 4.51 21.01 5.79
CA THR A 109 5.13 22.31 6.10
C THR A 109 5.12 23.24 4.88
N GLU A 110 5.51 22.73 3.72
CA GLU A 110 5.63 23.50 2.47
C GLU A 110 4.28 24.04 1.97
N TYR A 111 3.22 23.22 2.05
CA TYR A 111 1.89 23.57 1.54
C TYR A 111 0.90 24.00 2.64
N ASN A 112 1.36 24.11 3.89
CA ASN A 112 0.56 24.48 5.07
C ASN A 112 -0.65 23.54 5.27
N LEU A 113 -0.38 22.24 5.36
CA LEU A 113 -1.34 21.18 5.67
C LEU A 113 -1.22 20.79 7.15
N ASP A 114 -2.35 20.46 7.77
CA ASP A 114 -2.38 19.95 9.14
C ASP A 114 -2.30 18.41 9.13
N LEU A 115 -1.42 17.84 9.95
CA LEU A 115 -1.21 16.39 10.09
C LEU A 115 -1.87 15.80 11.34
N THR A 116 -2.68 16.60 12.03
CA THR A 116 -3.35 16.26 13.29
C THR A 116 -4.85 16.57 13.26
N VAL A 117 -5.46 16.53 12.06
CA VAL A 117 -6.89 16.77 11.89
C VAL A 117 -7.70 15.61 12.49
N PRO A 118 -8.59 15.86 13.47
CA PRO A 118 -9.46 14.82 14.03
C PRO A 118 -10.44 14.26 12.98
N PRO A 119 -10.81 12.97 13.07
CA PRO A 119 -11.88 12.40 12.25
C PRO A 119 -13.21 13.17 12.40
N PRO A 120 -14.11 13.13 11.39
CA PRO A 120 -15.41 13.77 11.48
C PRO A 120 -16.21 13.33 12.71
N GLY A 121 -16.67 14.30 13.51
CA GLY A 121 -17.45 14.04 14.74
C GLY A 121 -16.59 13.87 16.00
N GLU A 122 -15.27 13.87 15.89
CA GLU A 122 -14.35 13.78 17.02
C GLU A 122 -13.72 15.14 17.37
N THR A 123 -13.38 15.33 18.66
CA THR A 123 -12.72 16.54 19.16
C THR A 123 -11.22 16.34 19.40
N THR A 124 -10.76 15.10 19.39
CA THR A 124 -9.38 14.71 19.65
C THR A 124 -8.79 14.02 18.44
N PHE A 125 -7.53 14.32 18.11
CA PHE A 125 -6.85 13.63 17.03
C PHE A 125 -6.65 12.15 17.37
N GLY A 126 -6.98 11.28 16.42
CA GLY A 126 -6.91 9.83 16.54
C GLY A 126 -7.18 9.13 15.21
N PRO A 127 -7.06 7.79 15.18
CA PRO A 127 -7.41 7.00 14.01
C PRO A 127 -8.92 7.01 13.79
N SER A 128 -9.35 7.32 12.57
CA SER A 128 -10.72 7.09 12.12
C SER A 128 -11.08 5.59 12.18
N GLU A 129 -12.37 5.26 12.04
CA GLU A 129 -12.81 3.85 12.00
C GLU A 129 -12.07 3.03 10.94
N ALA A 130 -11.89 3.59 9.73
CA ALA A 130 -11.17 2.93 8.65
C ALA A 130 -9.68 2.75 8.98
N THR A 131 -9.03 3.78 9.51
CA THR A 131 -7.61 3.75 9.93
C THR A 131 -7.38 2.75 11.06
N HIS A 132 -8.30 2.67 12.01
CA HIS A 132 -8.26 1.71 13.11
C HIS A 132 -8.42 0.28 12.56
N ALA A 133 -9.41 0.04 11.69
CA ALA A 133 -9.61 -1.25 11.07
C ALA A 133 -8.40 -1.71 10.24
N TYR A 134 -7.71 -0.77 9.57
CA TYR A 134 -6.44 -1.05 8.89
C TYR A 134 -5.32 -1.43 9.85
N THR A 135 -5.23 -0.74 10.99
CA THR A 135 -4.28 -1.06 12.04
C THR A 135 -4.51 -2.47 12.58
N ASP A 136 -5.78 -2.86 12.80
CA ASP A 136 -6.14 -4.20 13.25
C ASP A 136 -5.86 -5.27 12.18
N LEU A 137 -6.13 -4.97 10.91
CA LEU A 137 -5.78 -5.84 9.78
C LEU A 137 -4.29 -6.16 9.77
N PHE A 138 -3.45 -5.12 9.88
CA PHE A 138 -2.01 -5.21 9.90
C PHE A 138 -1.47 -6.04 11.08
N LEU A 139 -1.98 -5.79 12.29
CA LEU A 139 -1.59 -6.59 13.45
C LEU A 139 -2.05 -8.04 13.32
N SER A 140 -3.24 -8.28 12.78
CA SER A 140 -3.78 -9.62 12.57
C SER A 140 -2.98 -10.40 11.53
N ALA A 141 -2.68 -9.79 10.38
CA ALA A 141 -1.90 -10.39 9.31
C ALA A 141 -0.45 -10.69 9.73
N GLY A 142 0.11 -9.91 10.65
CA GLY A 142 1.43 -10.15 11.24
C GLY A 142 1.44 -11.19 12.37
N SER A 143 0.29 -11.53 12.95
CA SER A 143 0.19 -12.36 14.16
C SER A 143 0.79 -13.77 14.01
N SER A 144 1.18 -14.41 15.10
CA SER A 144 1.88 -15.71 15.09
C SER A 144 1.09 -16.85 14.44
N GLY A 145 -0.24 -16.76 14.42
CA GLY A 145 -1.13 -17.74 13.78
C GLY A 145 -1.27 -17.59 12.26
N VAL A 146 -0.79 -16.48 11.69
CA VAL A 146 -0.87 -16.19 10.25
C VAL A 146 0.45 -16.53 9.56
N THR A 147 0.39 -17.14 8.39
CA THR A 147 1.60 -17.54 7.66
C THR A 147 2.30 -16.35 7.02
N LEU A 148 3.60 -16.49 6.71
CA LEU A 148 4.35 -15.44 6.02
C LEU A 148 3.73 -15.08 4.66
N LEU A 149 3.22 -16.08 3.93
CA LEU A 149 2.55 -15.87 2.65
C LEU A 149 1.32 -14.96 2.79
N GLU A 150 0.44 -15.24 3.75
CA GLU A 150 -0.74 -14.41 4.00
C GLU A 150 -0.36 -12.96 4.34
N GLY A 151 0.67 -12.77 5.15
CA GLY A 151 1.23 -11.44 5.43
C GLY A 151 1.77 -10.75 4.18
N LEU A 152 2.52 -11.46 3.34
CA LEU A 152 3.01 -10.91 2.07
C LEU A 152 1.87 -10.58 1.09
N VAL A 153 0.78 -11.35 1.10
CA VAL A 153 -0.43 -11.04 0.32
C VAL A 153 -1.07 -9.75 0.81
N VAL A 154 -1.18 -9.52 2.12
CA VAL A 154 -1.69 -8.24 2.67
C VAL A 154 -0.79 -7.08 2.24
N LEU A 155 0.53 -7.22 2.40
CA LEU A 155 1.51 -6.22 1.95
C LEU A 155 1.36 -5.91 0.46
N TRP A 156 1.36 -6.92 -0.40
CA TRP A 156 1.20 -6.73 -1.84
C TRP A 156 -0.14 -6.09 -2.19
N ALA A 157 -1.23 -6.55 -1.56
CA ALA A 157 -2.58 -6.08 -1.82
C ALA A 157 -2.73 -4.58 -1.49
N THR A 158 -2.18 -4.12 -0.37
CA THR A 158 -2.20 -2.69 -0.02
C THR A 158 -1.43 -1.86 -1.04
N GLU A 159 -0.22 -2.29 -1.40
CA GLU A 159 0.66 -1.54 -2.31
C GLU A 159 0.10 -1.48 -3.74
N VAL A 160 -0.46 -2.59 -4.24
CA VAL A 160 -1.05 -2.62 -5.59
C VAL A 160 -2.35 -1.80 -5.66
N CYS A 161 -3.15 -1.77 -4.59
CA CYS A 161 -4.33 -0.91 -4.55
C CYS A 161 -3.93 0.57 -4.53
N TYR A 162 -2.95 0.93 -3.70
CA TYR A 162 -2.44 2.29 -3.60
C TYR A 162 -1.82 2.77 -4.93
N PHE A 163 -1.01 1.93 -5.57
CA PHE A 163 -0.44 2.23 -6.89
C PHE A 163 -1.50 2.44 -7.97
N ARG A 164 -2.54 1.60 -7.99
CA ARG A 164 -3.67 1.75 -8.93
C ARG A 164 -4.48 3.02 -8.67
N ALA A 165 -4.75 3.31 -7.40
CA ALA A 165 -5.49 4.49 -6.97
C ALA A 165 -4.80 5.79 -7.43
N TRP A 166 -3.51 5.93 -7.13
CA TRP A 166 -2.75 7.09 -7.56
C TRP A 166 -2.47 7.11 -9.06
N GLY A 167 -2.33 5.93 -9.69
CA GLY A 167 -2.25 5.80 -11.14
C GLY A 167 -3.50 6.35 -11.85
N PHE A 168 -4.69 6.10 -11.29
CA PHE A 168 -5.94 6.71 -11.76
C PHE A 168 -5.92 8.23 -11.62
N ALA A 169 -5.56 8.76 -10.45
CA ALA A 169 -5.46 10.20 -10.22
C ALA A 169 -4.47 10.88 -11.18
N ARG A 170 -3.30 10.27 -11.42
CA ARG A 170 -2.33 10.74 -12.42
C ARG A 170 -2.92 10.78 -13.83
N GLY A 171 -3.64 9.73 -14.23
CA GLY A 171 -4.28 9.67 -15.55
C GLY A 171 -5.34 10.75 -15.76
N ILE A 172 -6.00 11.23 -14.71
CA ILE A 172 -6.90 12.39 -14.75
C ILE A 172 -6.09 13.69 -14.84
N MET A 173 -5.07 13.85 -14.00
CA MET A 173 -4.17 15.01 -13.97
C MET A 173 -3.50 15.29 -15.32
N GLU A 174 -3.03 14.25 -16.02
CA GLU A 174 -2.42 14.37 -17.35
C GLU A 174 -3.43 14.82 -18.42
N LYS A 175 -4.70 14.41 -18.31
CA LYS A 175 -5.77 14.83 -19.23
C LYS A 175 -6.19 16.26 -18.95
N ASP A 176 -6.31 16.64 -17.68
CA ASP A 176 -6.77 17.97 -17.27
C ASP A 176 -5.73 19.07 -17.55
N ASN A 177 -4.42 18.74 -17.49
CA ASN A 177 -3.33 19.63 -17.86
C ASN A 177 -3.39 20.17 -19.31
N THR A 178 -4.22 19.58 -20.19
CA THR A 178 -4.48 20.14 -21.52
C THR A 178 -5.37 21.40 -21.50
N ASN A 179 -5.98 21.74 -20.35
CA ASN A 179 -6.85 22.90 -20.13
C ASN A 179 -6.27 23.94 -19.14
N ALA A 180 -4.96 23.89 -18.86
CA ALA A 180 -4.26 24.60 -17.77
C ALA A 180 -4.13 26.14 -17.91
N GLU A 181 -5.22 26.84 -18.21
CA GLU A 181 -5.28 28.32 -18.15
C GLU A 181 -6.14 28.86 -16.99
N LYS A 182 -6.63 28.04 -16.04
CA LYS A 182 -7.60 28.53 -15.04
C LYS A 182 -7.34 28.07 -13.61
N GLY A 183 -6.77 28.98 -12.82
CA GLY A 183 -6.84 28.96 -11.35
C GLY A 183 -5.81 28.04 -10.70
N GLY A 184 -5.21 28.51 -9.60
CA GLY A 184 -4.34 27.66 -8.79
C GLY A 184 -5.12 26.52 -8.13
N ASP A 185 -4.44 25.40 -7.90
CA ASP A 185 -4.98 24.18 -7.31
C ASP A 185 -5.60 24.46 -5.95
N ALA A 186 -6.72 23.80 -5.64
CA ALA A 186 -7.44 23.99 -4.39
C ALA A 186 -6.63 23.58 -3.14
N ASP A 187 -5.61 22.73 -3.32
CA ASP A 187 -4.66 22.33 -2.28
C ASP A 187 -3.33 23.11 -2.34
N GLY A 188 -3.21 24.08 -3.25
CA GLY A 188 -1.98 24.85 -3.49
C GLY A 188 -0.91 24.11 -4.29
N GLY A 189 -1.21 22.96 -4.89
CA GLY A 189 -0.33 22.19 -5.77
C GLY A 189 0.26 20.95 -5.13
N ALA A 190 -0.03 20.68 -3.85
CA ALA A 190 0.59 19.60 -3.08
C ALA A 190 0.42 18.23 -3.74
N LEU A 191 -0.80 17.92 -4.20
CA LEU A 191 -1.10 16.66 -4.87
C LEU A 191 -0.37 16.53 -6.20
N ARG A 192 -0.53 17.53 -7.07
CA ARG A 192 0.04 17.53 -8.43
C ARG A 192 1.57 17.49 -8.41
N GLU A 193 2.19 18.30 -7.55
CA GLU A 193 3.63 18.55 -7.60
C GLU A 193 4.43 17.57 -6.75
N ARG A 194 3.82 16.98 -5.70
CA ARG A 194 4.54 16.15 -4.72
C ARG A 194 3.97 14.74 -4.60
N PHE A 195 2.72 14.63 -4.18
CA PHE A 195 2.15 13.34 -3.77
C PHE A 195 1.90 12.38 -4.95
N ILE A 196 1.18 12.83 -5.98
CA ILE A 196 0.85 11.99 -7.15
C ILE A 196 2.14 11.50 -7.84
N PRO A 197 3.17 12.35 -8.11
CA PRO A 197 4.42 11.87 -8.68
C PRO A 197 5.16 10.85 -7.81
N ASN A 198 5.14 11.00 -6.48
CA ASN A 198 5.80 10.08 -5.56
C ASN A 198 5.21 8.65 -5.66
N TRP A 199 3.89 8.53 -5.55
CA TRP A 199 3.18 7.24 -5.53
C TRP A 199 2.88 6.63 -6.89
N THR A 200 3.25 7.32 -7.97
CA THR A 200 3.15 6.79 -9.33
C THR A 200 4.52 6.65 -10.00
N SER A 201 5.59 6.82 -9.23
CA SER A 201 6.97 6.69 -9.69
C SER A 201 7.29 5.28 -10.17
N GLU A 202 8.27 5.18 -11.08
CA GLU A 202 8.79 3.89 -11.55
C GLU A 202 9.45 3.09 -10.40
N GLU A 203 10.04 3.77 -9.41
CA GLU A 203 10.57 3.12 -8.21
C GLU A 203 9.45 2.41 -7.43
N PHE A 204 8.33 3.10 -7.20
CA PHE A 204 7.21 2.52 -6.47
C PHE A 204 6.54 1.37 -7.25
N GLY A 205 6.36 1.51 -8.57
CA GLY A 205 5.86 0.43 -9.41
C GLY A 205 6.74 -0.83 -9.36
N ARG A 206 8.07 -0.67 -9.47
CA ARG A 206 9.02 -1.79 -9.35
C ARG A 206 8.97 -2.45 -7.97
N PHE A 207 8.79 -1.66 -6.91
CA PHE A 207 8.61 -2.20 -5.56
C PHE A 207 7.35 -3.06 -5.47
N VAL A 208 6.22 -2.60 -6.00
CA VAL A 208 4.96 -3.37 -6.04
C VAL A 208 5.14 -4.69 -6.80
N ASP A 209 5.80 -4.65 -7.96
CA ASP A 209 6.10 -5.84 -8.77
C ASP A 209 7.02 -6.82 -8.04
N GLU A 210 8.01 -6.32 -7.29
CA GLU A 210 8.93 -7.15 -6.51
C GLU A 210 8.20 -7.91 -5.38
N ILE A 211 7.28 -7.24 -4.68
CA ILE A 211 6.44 -7.91 -3.66
C ILE A 211 5.61 -9.00 -4.33
N GLY A 212 4.96 -8.70 -5.47
CA GLY A 212 4.13 -9.65 -6.20
C GLY A 212 4.90 -10.90 -6.64
N GLY A 213 6.11 -10.71 -7.20
CA GLY A 213 6.98 -11.82 -7.58
C GLY A 213 7.38 -12.71 -6.41
N LEU A 214 7.61 -12.13 -5.23
CA LEU A 214 7.90 -12.90 -4.01
C LEU A 214 6.66 -13.63 -3.45
N VAL A 215 5.48 -13.01 -3.49
CA VAL A 215 4.21 -13.67 -3.16
C VAL A 215 4.01 -14.92 -4.01
N ASP A 216 4.19 -14.79 -5.33
CA ASP A 216 4.03 -15.91 -6.26
C ASP A 216 5.08 -17.00 -6.07
N GLU A 217 6.32 -16.62 -5.75
CA GLU A 217 7.37 -17.60 -5.45
C GLU A 217 7.09 -18.37 -4.15
N VAL A 218 6.67 -17.68 -3.09
CA VAL A 218 6.31 -18.31 -1.81
C VAL A 218 5.10 -19.23 -1.98
N ALA A 219 4.08 -18.78 -2.71
CA ALA A 219 2.88 -19.58 -3.00
C ALA A 219 3.23 -20.89 -3.72
N ARG A 220 4.12 -20.84 -4.71
CA ARG A 220 4.58 -22.02 -5.46
C ARG A 220 5.33 -23.03 -4.58
N ARG A 221 6.04 -22.57 -3.55
CA ARG A 221 6.71 -23.44 -2.56
C ARG A 221 5.75 -24.02 -1.52
N GLY A 222 4.57 -23.41 -1.33
CA GLY A 222 3.57 -23.74 -0.31
C GLY A 222 2.81 -25.07 -0.51
N GLY A 223 3.04 -25.77 -1.62
CA GLY A 223 2.57 -27.14 -1.86
C GLY A 223 1.22 -27.25 -2.58
N GLU A 224 0.95 -28.45 -3.11
CA GLU A 224 -0.25 -28.81 -3.87
C GLU A 224 -1.26 -29.60 -2.99
N GLY A 225 -2.47 -29.82 -3.49
CA GLY A 225 -3.49 -30.62 -2.80
C GLY A 225 -4.33 -29.83 -1.79
N GLU A 226 -4.87 -30.50 -0.76
CA GLU A 226 -5.83 -29.91 0.19
C GLU A 226 -5.24 -28.75 1.00
N SER A 227 -3.98 -28.87 1.41
CA SER A 227 -3.22 -27.79 2.08
C SER A 227 -3.08 -26.55 1.20
N GLY A 228 -2.87 -26.74 -0.10
CA GLY A 228 -2.78 -25.64 -1.07
C GLY A 228 -4.11 -24.92 -1.25
N LYS A 229 -5.23 -25.65 -1.28
CA LYS A 229 -6.58 -25.05 -1.35
C LYS A 229 -6.93 -24.25 -0.09
N GLU A 230 -6.60 -24.76 1.09
CA GLU A 230 -6.83 -24.06 2.34
C GLU A 230 -6.00 -22.76 2.41
N MET A 231 -4.72 -22.84 2.02
CA MET A 231 -3.83 -21.69 1.93
C MET A 231 -4.35 -20.63 0.96
N LEU A 232 -4.78 -21.06 -0.23
CA LEU A 232 -5.39 -20.19 -1.22
C LEU A 232 -6.60 -19.48 -0.60
N GLY A 233 -7.54 -20.23 -0.02
CA GLY A 233 -8.72 -19.67 0.62
C GLY A 233 -8.41 -18.66 1.73
N ARG A 234 -7.31 -18.83 2.48
CA ARG A 234 -6.82 -17.82 3.43
C ARG A 234 -6.34 -16.55 2.71
N CYS A 235 -5.48 -16.69 1.70
CA CYS A 235 -4.97 -15.56 0.90
C CYS A 235 -6.11 -14.77 0.23
N GLU A 236 -7.11 -15.46 -0.31
CA GLU A 236 -8.26 -14.80 -0.92
C GLU A 236 -9.09 -13.99 0.09
N ARG A 237 -9.20 -14.44 1.35
CA ARG A 237 -9.89 -13.67 2.40
C ARG A 237 -9.15 -12.39 2.73
N TRP A 238 -7.83 -12.47 2.85
CA TRP A 238 -6.99 -11.28 3.07
C TRP A 238 -7.12 -10.28 1.92
N TRP A 239 -7.03 -10.74 0.68
CA TRP A 239 -7.25 -9.90 -0.50
C TRP A 239 -8.59 -9.17 -0.45
N ARG A 240 -9.70 -9.89 -0.24
CA ARG A 240 -11.05 -9.30 -0.18
C ARG A 240 -11.15 -8.26 0.93
N GLN A 241 -10.56 -8.53 2.09
CA GLN A 241 -10.58 -7.61 3.22
C GLN A 241 -9.80 -6.33 2.94
N VAL A 242 -8.61 -6.44 2.33
CA VAL A 242 -7.80 -5.28 1.94
C VAL A 242 -8.57 -4.42 0.94
N VAL A 243 -9.06 -5.00 -0.15
CA VAL A 243 -9.79 -4.26 -1.20
C VAL A 243 -11.05 -3.56 -0.65
N TRP A 244 -11.74 -4.19 0.31
CA TRP A 244 -12.88 -3.57 0.99
C TRP A 244 -12.44 -2.38 1.87
N LEU A 245 -11.38 -2.54 2.67
CA LEU A 245 -10.86 -1.45 3.51
C LEU A 245 -10.32 -0.27 2.70
N GLU A 246 -9.64 -0.51 1.57
CA GLU A 246 -9.23 0.53 0.64
C GLU A 246 -10.40 1.42 0.20
N GLY A 247 -11.57 0.82 -0.07
CA GLY A 247 -12.76 1.56 -0.46
C GLY A 247 -13.33 2.43 0.67
N MET A 248 -13.10 2.05 1.93
CA MET A 248 -13.55 2.78 3.11
C MET A 248 -12.56 3.85 3.58
N PHE A 249 -11.32 3.80 3.09
CA PHE A 249 -10.23 4.67 3.56
C PHE A 249 -10.29 6.08 2.96
N TRP A 250 -10.83 6.20 1.75
CA TRP A 250 -10.97 7.48 1.07
C TRP A 250 -12.10 8.31 1.70
N PRO A 251 -11.87 9.60 2.00
CA PRO A 251 -12.94 10.48 2.46
C PRO A 251 -14.00 10.73 1.38
N GLU A 252 -15.23 10.98 1.83
CA GLU A 252 -16.28 11.56 1.00
C GLU A 252 -15.90 12.98 0.56
N VAL A 253 -16.14 13.31 -0.72
CA VAL A 253 -15.79 14.61 -1.35
C VAL A 253 -16.90 15.17 -2.21
#